data_AF-A0A3N5HRY1-F1
#
_entry.id   AF-A0A3N5HRY1-F1
#
_cell.length_a   1.000
_cell.length_b   1.000
_cell.length_c   1.000
_cell.angle_alpha   90.00
_cell.angle_beta   90.00
_cell.angle_gamma   90.00
#
_symmetry.space_group_name_H-M   'P 1'
#
loop_
_entity.id
_entity.type
_entity.pdbx_description
1 polymer ?
#
loop_
_entity_poly.entity_id
_entity_poly.type
_entity_poly.pdbx_seq_one_letter_code
_entity_poly.pdbx_strand_id
1 'polypeptide(L)'
;MKTRLQCSQIMKQKAAVFDKHFDVREVSSYGVMEAAHYLRIPRTTIRDWVSGRHYHSNAGVRFSKPIIQVPDPAVKLLSFMNLVEIHVLDAIRRKHDIPLEKVRTAMNSLSRQFPSRHPLADQEFVTDGLNLF
;
A
#
# COMPACT_ATOMS: atom_id res chain seq x y z
N MET A 1 -3.49 40.68 36.40
CA MET A 1 -4.04 41.13 35.10
C MET A 1 -3.13 40.69 33.93
N LYS A 2 -2.83 39.39 33.80
CA LYS A 2 -1.90 38.85 32.76
C LYS A 2 -2.28 37.45 32.23
N THR A 3 -3.54 37.00 32.36
CA THR A 3 -3.89 35.59 32.08
C THR A 3 -4.76 35.38 30.83
N ARG A 4 -5.32 36.45 30.24
CA ARG A 4 -6.21 36.33 29.06
C ARG A 4 -5.52 36.57 27.72
N LEU A 5 -4.40 37.30 27.70
CA LEU A 5 -3.64 37.60 26.48
C LEU A 5 -2.76 36.44 26.01
N GLN A 6 -2.40 35.50 26.90
CA GLN A 6 -1.55 34.35 26.53
C GLN A 6 -2.34 33.23 25.83
N CYS A 7 -3.65 33.12 26.08
CA CYS A 7 -4.51 32.11 25.47
C CYS A 7 -4.89 32.47 24.01
N SER A 8 -5.00 33.77 23.70
CA SER A 8 -5.24 34.22 22.32
C SER A 8 -4.04 34.00 21.39
N GLN A 9 -2.82 33.98 21.93
CA GLN A 9 -1.61 33.75 21.14
C GLN A 9 -1.45 32.27 20.77
N ILE A 10 -1.87 31.36 21.66
CA ILE A 10 -1.79 29.89 21.47
C ILE A 10 -2.77 29.40 20.39
N MET A 11 -3.93 30.04 20.22
CA MET A 11 -4.92 29.62 19.22
C MET A 11 -4.64 30.14 17.80
N LYS A 12 -3.83 31.20 17.63
CA LYS A 12 -3.48 31.74 16.29
C LYS A 12 -2.30 31.03 15.62
N GLN A 13 -1.58 30.18 16.34
CA GLN A 13 -0.41 29.46 15.80
C GLN A 13 -0.73 28.06 15.27
N LYS A 14 -2.00 27.65 15.31
CA LYS A 14 -2.48 26.34 14.86
C LYS A 14 -3.30 26.39 13.56
N ALA A 15 -3.15 27.46 12.78
CA ALA A 15 -3.31 27.32 11.34
C ALA A 15 -2.01 26.66 10.85
N ALA A 16 -1.92 25.34 11.05
CA ALA A 16 -0.79 24.57 10.59
C ALA A 16 -0.55 24.93 9.14
N VAL A 17 0.64 25.46 8.90
CA VAL A 17 1.26 25.59 7.59
C VAL A 17 0.89 24.33 6.82
N PHE A 18 0.06 24.46 5.77
CA PHE A 18 -0.17 23.38 4.83
C PHE A 18 1.17 23.13 4.14
N ASP A 19 1.97 22.26 4.76
CA ASP A 19 3.23 21.83 4.21
C ASP A 19 2.93 21.14 2.89
N LYS A 20 3.56 21.63 1.83
CA LYS A 20 3.42 21.09 0.47
C LYS A 20 3.97 19.65 0.38
N HIS A 21 4.53 19.13 1.47
CA HIS A 21 5.09 17.78 1.63
C HIS A 21 4.26 16.82 2.49
N PHE A 22 3.12 17.22 3.06
CA PHE A 22 2.25 16.30 3.78
C PHE A 22 1.19 15.70 2.86
N ASP A 23 1.50 14.56 2.23
CA ASP A 23 0.51 13.81 1.47
C ASP A 23 -0.35 12.97 2.42
N VAL A 24 -1.61 13.38 2.58
CA VAL A 24 -2.61 12.65 3.39
C VAL A 24 -2.81 11.20 2.93
N ARG A 25 -2.50 10.90 1.65
CA ARG A 25 -2.65 9.56 1.08
C ARG A 25 -1.59 8.58 1.58
N GLU A 26 -0.47 9.09 2.10
CA GLU A 26 0.65 8.32 2.64
C GLU A 26 0.49 7.99 4.12
N VAL A 27 -0.50 8.58 4.80
CA VAL A 27 -0.71 8.38 6.24
C VAL A 27 -1.27 6.98 6.52
N SER A 28 -0.51 6.16 7.24
CA SER A 28 -0.92 4.82 7.68
C SER A 28 -2.11 4.88 8.64
N SER A 29 -3.32 4.70 8.09
CA SER A 29 -4.58 4.94 8.81
C SER A 29 -5.49 3.72 8.87
N TYR A 30 -5.29 2.73 7.99
CA TYR A 30 -6.22 1.62 7.81
C TYR A 30 -5.65 0.29 8.28
N GLY A 31 -6.41 -0.46 9.07
CA GLY A 31 -6.10 -1.84 9.41
C GLY A 31 -6.41 -2.81 8.26
N VAL A 32 -5.81 -4.00 8.30
CA VAL A 32 -6.08 -5.08 7.33
C VAL A 32 -7.57 -5.47 7.28
N MET A 33 -8.29 -5.36 8.40
CA MET A 33 -9.71 -5.66 8.47
C MET A 33 -10.55 -4.62 7.72
N GLU A 34 -10.24 -3.34 7.90
CA GLU A 34 -10.91 -2.23 7.21
C GLU A 34 -10.63 -2.31 5.71
N ALA A 35 -9.38 -2.52 5.31
CA ALA A 35 -9.02 -2.72 3.91
C ALA A 35 -9.80 -3.90 3.28
N ALA A 36 -9.93 -5.01 4.00
CA ALA A 36 -10.71 -6.16 3.53
C ALA A 36 -12.19 -5.82 3.33
N HIS A 37 -12.76 -5.04 4.24
CA HIS A 37 -14.14 -4.56 4.15
C HIS A 37 -14.34 -3.61 2.96
N TYR A 38 -13.48 -2.59 2.82
CA TYR A 38 -13.59 -1.58 1.77
C TYR A 38 -13.36 -2.16 0.37
N LEU A 39 -12.34 -3.01 0.22
CA LEU A 39 -11.94 -3.56 -1.08
C LEU A 39 -12.70 -4.85 -1.45
N ARG A 40 -13.44 -5.44 -0.50
CA ARG A 40 -14.12 -6.74 -0.66
C ARG A 40 -13.16 -7.86 -1.07
N ILE A 41 -11.98 -7.86 -0.46
CA ILE A 41 -10.94 -8.89 -0.62
C ILE A 41 -10.82 -9.66 0.70
N PRO A 42 -10.69 -11.00 0.69
CA PRO A 42 -10.54 -11.75 1.94
C PRO A 42 -9.36 -11.24 2.78
N ARG A 43 -9.60 -11.09 4.09
CA ARG A 43 -8.59 -10.60 5.07
C ARG A 43 -7.28 -11.37 4.99
N THR A 44 -7.34 -12.69 4.79
CA THR A 44 -6.17 -13.56 4.66
C THR A 44 -5.36 -13.22 3.41
N THR A 45 -6.03 -12.94 2.29
CA THR A 45 -5.38 -12.53 1.04
C THR A 45 -4.64 -11.20 1.19
N ILE A 46 -5.26 -10.18 1.79
CA ILE A 46 -4.57 -8.89 2.04
C ILE A 46 -3.37 -9.11 2.98
N ARG A 47 -3.53 -9.92 4.03
CA ARG A 47 -2.43 -10.24 4.95
C ARG A 47 -1.27 -10.92 4.23
N ASP A 48 -1.55 -11.87 3.35
CA ASP A 48 -0.52 -12.55 2.56
C ASP A 48 0.26 -11.58 1.67
N TRP A 49 -0.42 -10.58 1.09
CA TRP A 49 0.24 -9.59 0.23
C TRP A 49 1.05 -8.55 1.00
N VAL A 50 0.65 -8.23 2.24
CA VAL A 50 1.29 -7.19 3.05
C VAL A 50 2.39 -7.76 3.96
N SER A 51 2.21 -8.95 4.50
CA SER A 51 3.13 -9.58 5.46
C SER A 51 3.86 -10.80 4.89
N GLY A 52 3.48 -11.25 3.69
CA GLY A 52 3.94 -12.53 3.17
C GLY A 52 3.24 -13.70 3.86
N ARG A 53 3.57 -14.92 3.43
CA ARG A 53 3.00 -16.14 4.01
C ARG A 53 3.95 -17.32 3.90
N HIS A 54 3.89 -18.21 4.88
CA HIS A 54 4.46 -19.54 4.74
C HIS A 54 3.53 -20.46 3.95
N TYR A 55 4.09 -21.32 3.12
CA TYR A 55 3.35 -22.33 2.37
C TYR A 55 4.18 -23.61 2.21
N HIS A 56 3.50 -24.75 2.11
CA HIS A 56 4.16 -26.03 1.90
C HIS A 56 4.46 -26.22 0.41
N SER A 57 5.64 -26.78 0.13
CA SER A 57 6.08 -27.18 -1.20
C SER A 57 6.68 -28.59 -1.13
N ASN A 58 6.88 -29.24 -2.29
CA ASN A 58 7.55 -30.54 -2.36
C ASN A 58 8.98 -30.52 -1.77
N ALA A 59 9.58 -29.33 -1.65
CA ALA A 59 10.90 -29.11 -1.06
C ALA A 59 10.85 -28.60 0.40
N GLY A 60 9.69 -28.68 1.06
CA GLY A 60 9.47 -28.23 2.44
C GLY A 60 8.72 -26.89 2.55
N VAL A 61 8.75 -26.29 3.74
CA VAL A 61 8.08 -25.01 4.03
C VAL A 61 8.86 -23.86 3.37
N ARG A 62 8.16 -23.06 2.57
CA ARG A 62 8.69 -21.87 1.90
C ARG A 62 7.98 -20.61 2.37
N PHE A 63 8.63 -19.45 2.18
CA PHE A 63 8.05 -18.14 2.47
C PHE A 63 7.84 -17.34 1.19
N SER A 64 6.61 -16.88 0.96
CA SER A 64 6.29 -15.91 -0.07
C SER A 64 6.45 -14.50 0.53
N LYS A 65 7.32 -13.68 -0.06
CA LYS A 65 7.57 -12.32 0.41
C LYS A 65 6.32 -11.43 0.22
N PRO A 66 6.17 -10.33 0.99
CA PRO A 66 5.19 -9.30 0.67
C PRO A 66 5.28 -8.81 -0.79
N ILE A 67 4.17 -8.30 -1.32
CA ILE A 67 4.10 -7.63 -2.62
C ILE A 67 3.89 -6.14 -2.40
N ILE A 68 3.03 -5.78 -1.44
CA ILE A 68 2.75 -4.40 -1.06
C ILE A 68 3.73 -4.01 0.04
N GLN A 69 4.46 -2.91 -0.17
CA GLN A 69 5.34 -2.37 0.84
C GLN A 69 4.54 -1.47 1.78
N VAL A 70 4.65 -1.75 3.07
CA VAL A 70 4.05 -0.91 4.12
C VAL A 70 5.11 -0.03 4.76
N PRO A 71 4.79 1.23 5.09
CA PRO A 71 5.76 2.15 5.68
C PRO A 71 6.36 1.63 7.00
N ASP A 72 5.56 0.93 7.81
CA ASP A 72 5.99 0.33 9.07
C ASP A 72 5.40 -1.09 9.25
N PRO A 73 6.23 -2.14 9.09
CA PRO A 73 5.83 -3.53 9.30
C PRO A 73 5.39 -3.86 10.74
N ALA A 74 5.82 -3.07 11.74
CA ALA A 74 5.49 -3.28 13.14
C ALA A 74 4.07 -2.78 13.47
N VAL A 75 3.69 -1.64 12.88
CA VAL A 75 2.39 -1.00 13.12
C VAL A 75 1.27 -1.66 12.29
N LYS A 76 1.61 -2.34 11.18
CA LYS A 76 0.68 -3.08 10.29
C LYS A 76 -0.55 -2.28 9.84
N LEU A 77 -0.40 -0.96 9.77
CA LEU A 77 -1.37 -0.06 9.18
C LEU A 77 -1.01 0.22 7.72
N LEU A 78 -2.04 0.45 6.92
CA LEU A 78 -1.99 0.70 5.50
C LEU A 78 -2.32 2.17 5.24
N SER A 79 -1.58 2.79 4.32
CA SER A 79 -1.93 4.11 3.78
C SER A 79 -3.05 4.00 2.74
N PHE A 80 -3.64 5.12 2.32
CA PHE A 80 -4.59 5.10 1.21
C PHE A 80 -3.93 4.58 -0.08
N MET A 81 -2.66 4.96 -0.33
CA MET A 81 -1.91 4.45 -1.48
C MET A 81 -1.74 2.93 -1.42
N ASN A 82 -1.51 2.34 -0.25
CA ASN A 82 -1.48 0.88 -0.12
C ASN A 82 -2.84 0.23 -0.47
N LEU A 83 -3.96 0.85 -0.11
CA LEU A 83 -5.29 0.36 -0.50
C LEU A 83 -5.47 0.38 -2.02
N VAL A 84 -5.00 1.43 -2.70
CA VAL A 84 -5.00 1.52 -4.16
C VAL A 84 -4.16 0.40 -4.77
N GLU A 85 -2.93 0.18 -4.28
CA GLU A 85 -2.08 -0.90 -4.79
C GLU A 85 -2.72 -2.29 -4.60
N ILE A 86 -3.35 -2.54 -3.44
CA ILE A 86 -4.07 -3.78 -3.17
C ILE A 86 -5.24 -3.95 -4.15
N HIS A 87 -5.98 -2.87 -4.43
CA HIS A 87 -7.10 -2.89 -5.37
C HIS A 87 -6.64 -3.21 -6.80
N VAL A 88 -5.57 -2.56 -7.26
CA VAL A 88 -4.97 -2.81 -8.58
C VAL A 88 -4.45 -4.26 -8.67
N LEU A 89 -3.78 -4.75 -7.63
CA LEU A 89 -3.29 -6.14 -7.58
C LEU A 89 -4.44 -7.14 -7.67
N ASP A 90 -5.55 -6.90 -6.98
CA ASP A 90 -6.72 -7.76 -7.04
C ASP A 90 -7.37 -7.77 -8.43
N ALA A 91 -7.46 -6.59 -9.08
CA ALA A 91 -7.95 -6.48 -10.45
C ALA A 91 -7.06 -7.26 -11.43
N ILE A 92 -5.73 -7.11 -11.33
CA ILE A 92 -4.75 -7.86 -12.13
C ILE A 92 -4.96 -9.38 -11.97
N ARG A 93 -5.17 -9.84 -10.74
CA ARG A 93 -5.33 -11.28 -10.46
C ARG A 93 -6.68 -11.84 -10.85
N ARG A 94 -7.78 -11.11 -10.64
CA ARG A 94 -9.14 -11.63 -10.85
C ARG A 94 -9.71 -11.34 -12.22
N LYS A 95 -9.42 -10.16 -12.78
CA LYS A 95 -9.96 -9.73 -14.07
C LYS A 95 -9.10 -10.20 -15.22
N HIS A 96 -7.78 -10.27 -15.02
CA HIS A 96 -6.80 -10.62 -16.07
C HIS A 96 -6.10 -11.97 -15.85
N ASP A 97 -6.44 -12.69 -14.77
CA ASP A 97 -5.88 -14.01 -14.38
C ASP A 97 -4.34 -14.07 -14.39
N ILE A 98 -3.69 -12.95 -14.04
CA ILE A 98 -2.23 -12.88 -14.03
C ILE A 98 -1.70 -13.51 -12.73
N PRO A 99 -0.80 -14.52 -12.82
CA PRO A 99 -0.19 -15.12 -11.64
C PRO A 99 0.66 -14.12 -10.85
N LEU A 100 0.65 -14.25 -9.52
CA LEU A 100 1.42 -13.39 -8.62
C LEU A 100 2.92 -13.34 -8.95
N GLU A 101 3.51 -14.45 -9.38
CA GLU A 101 4.93 -14.49 -9.75
C GLU A 101 5.23 -13.61 -10.96
N LYS A 102 4.33 -13.49 -11.93
CA LYS A 102 4.50 -12.56 -13.06
C LYS A 102 4.44 -11.12 -12.59
N VAL A 103 3.53 -10.79 -11.68
CA VAL A 103 3.46 -9.45 -11.07
C VAL A 103 4.78 -9.12 -10.36
N ARG A 104 5.33 -10.06 -9.58
CA ARG A 104 6.64 -9.85 -8.90
C ARG A 104 7.76 -9.58 -9.89
N THR A 105 7.84 -10.37 -10.96
CA THR A 105 8.86 -10.17 -12.00
C THR A 105 8.74 -8.80 -12.63
N ALA A 106 7.53 -8.38 -13.01
CA ALA A 106 7.27 -7.07 -13.59
C ALA A 106 7.67 -5.93 -12.65
N MET A 107 7.30 -6.04 -11.37
CA MET A 107 7.64 -5.05 -10.34
C MET A 107 9.16 -4.93 -10.13
N ASN A 108 9.88 -6.07 -10.19
CA ASN A 108 11.34 -6.08 -10.11
C ASN A 108 12.01 -5.46 -11.35
N SER A 109 11.39 -5.57 -12.53
CA SER A 109 11.86 -4.93 -13.76
C SER A 109 11.59 -3.42 -13.72
N LEU A 110 10.39 -3.01 -13.29
CA LEU A 110 9.97 -1.62 -13.19
C LEU A 110 10.78 -0.84 -12.16
N SER A 111 11.06 -1.43 -10.99
CA SER A 111 11.79 -0.73 -9.92
C SER A 111 13.20 -0.26 -10.33
N ARG A 112 13.80 -0.89 -11.35
CA ARG A 112 15.10 -0.49 -11.90
C ARG A 112 15.02 0.74 -12.80
N GLN A 113 13.90 0.92 -13.48
CA GLN A 113 13.69 1.98 -14.48
C GLN A 113 12.93 3.17 -13.87
N PHE A 114 11.97 2.89 -13.00
CA PHE A 114 11.06 3.84 -12.38
C PHE A 114 10.95 3.57 -10.88
N PRO A 115 11.88 4.12 -10.07
CA PRO A 115 11.79 4.02 -8.61
C PRO A 115 10.53 4.70 -8.10
N SER A 116 9.67 3.95 -7.42
CA SER A 116 8.42 4.44 -6.83
C SER A 116 8.19 3.80 -5.46
N ARG A 117 7.48 4.51 -4.56
CA ARG A 117 7.00 3.96 -3.28
C ARG A 117 5.77 3.09 -3.46
N HIS A 118 4.94 3.41 -4.45
CA HIS A 118 3.70 2.71 -4.79
C HIS A 118 3.65 2.30 -6.26
N PRO A 119 4.55 1.41 -6.71
CA PRO A 119 4.67 1.05 -8.13
C PRO A 119 3.39 0.48 -8.74
N LEU A 120 2.50 -0.14 -7.96
CA LEU A 120 1.21 -0.62 -8.47
C LEU A 120 0.16 0.49 -8.62
N ALA A 121 0.33 1.63 -7.94
CA ALA A 121 -0.58 2.77 -8.01
C ALA A 121 -0.08 3.87 -8.97
N ASP A 122 1.25 4.00 -9.13
CA ASP A 122 1.87 5.07 -9.90
C ASP A 122 2.01 4.74 -11.40
N GLN A 123 1.96 3.45 -11.77
CA GLN A 123 2.23 3.00 -13.13
C GLN A 123 0.96 2.61 -13.88
N GLU A 124 0.86 3.00 -15.14
CA GLU A 124 -0.22 2.57 -16.03
C GLU A 124 0.02 1.13 -16.49
N PHE A 125 -0.72 0.18 -15.91
CA PHE A 125 -0.72 -1.22 -16.36
C PHE A 125 -1.70 -1.39 -17.53
N VAL A 126 -1.22 -1.22 -18.76
CA VAL A 126 -2.02 -1.53 -19.96
C VAL A 126 -2.15 -3.05 -20.07
N THR A 127 -3.33 -3.58 -19.75
CA THR A 127 -3.57 -5.03 -19.63
C THR A 127 -4.57 -5.54 -20.67
N ASP A 128 -4.34 -5.22 -21.94
CA ASP A 128 -5.06 -5.80 -23.08
C ASP A 128 -4.33 -7.04 -23.63
N GLY A 129 -4.34 -8.12 -22.85
CA GLY A 129 -4.00 -9.47 -23.35
C GLY A 129 -2.55 -9.94 -23.18
N LEU A 130 -1.60 -9.07 -22.84
CA LEU A 130 -0.30 -9.32 -22.18
C LEU A 130 0.65 -8.18 -22.58
N ASN A 131 0.96 -7.29 -21.64
CA ASN A 131 2.30 -6.75 -21.49
C ASN A 131 2.48 -6.27 -20.06
N LEU A 132 3.16 -7.09 -19.26
CA LEU A 132 3.83 -6.65 -18.03
C LEU A 132 5.28 -6.20 -18.34
N PHE A 133 5.52 -5.86 -19.61
CA PHE A 133 6.79 -5.84 -20.34
C PHE A 133 7.48 -7.21 -20.44
#